data_AF-A0A933LGL0-F1
#
_entry.id   AF-A0A933LGL0-F1
#
_cell.length_a   1.000
_cell.length_b   1.000
_cell.length_c   1.000
_cell.angle_alpha   90.00
_cell.angle_beta   90.00
_cell.angle_gamma   90.00
#
_symmetry.space_group_name_H-M   'P 1'
#
loop_
_entity.id
_entity.type
_entity.pdbx_description
1 polymer ?
#
loop_
_entity_poly.entity_id
_entity_poly.type
_entity_poly.pdbx_seq_one_letter_code
_entity_poly.pdbx_strand_id
1 'polypeptide(L)'
;MASLFLAGFPQAARAVVITVNTVITAGDTSLDGQAIEVRGAQLTVSGPHTFAELAVTNGGVVTHPAAEATGLSLTITGNCSVDGASRIDVSGRGFPANQGPGAAPAASFGEAGGGGYGGTGGSGSRNGPGYTYGSIFQPTELGSGGGSNGGAGGGAVRLVVQGTLTVDGSILANGNNGADGGGSGGSIWITTSDWTGNGPVRAHGGNGG
;
A
#
# COMPACT_ATOMS: atom_id res chain seq x y z
N MET A 1 -45.53 -14.04 22.48
CA MET A 1 -44.53 -14.35 21.43
C MET A 1 -43.90 -13.03 21.01
N ALA A 2 -42.62 -12.82 21.32
CA ALA A 2 -41.81 -11.79 20.71
C ALA A 2 -40.38 -12.35 20.68
N SER A 3 -40.08 -13.08 19.60
CA SER A 3 -38.76 -13.64 19.36
C SER A 3 -37.86 -12.50 18.89
N LEU A 4 -37.02 -12.00 19.79
CA LEU A 4 -35.96 -11.05 19.48
C LEU A 4 -34.92 -11.80 18.63
N PHE A 5 -34.98 -11.62 17.31
CA PHE A 5 -33.90 -12.02 16.41
C PHE A 5 -32.71 -11.11 16.68
N LEU A 6 -31.83 -11.52 17.58
CA LEU A 6 -30.46 -11.03 17.59
C LEU A 6 -29.83 -11.58 16.30
N ALA A 7 -29.57 -10.69 15.34
CA ALA A 7 -28.83 -11.05 14.14
C ALA A 7 -27.50 -11.65 14.59
N GLY A 8 -27.39 -12.97 14.49
CA GLY A 8 -26.15 -13.69 14.74
C GLY A 8 -25.15 -13.23 13.71
N PHE A 9 -24.26 -12.33 14.10
CA PHE A 9 -22.96 -12.25 13.45
C PHE A 9 -22.34 -13.65 13.56
N PRO A 10 -21.94 -14.29 12.44
CA PRO A 10 -21.25 -15.56 12.52
C PRO A 10 -20.04 -15.37 13.45
N GLN A 11 -19.97 -16.22 14.48
CA GLN A 11 -18.86 -16.21 15.44
C GLN A 11 -17.56 -16.40 14.66
N ALA A 12 -16.81 -15.31 14.50
CA ALA A 12 -15.54 -15.30 13.78
C ALA A 12 -14.66 -16.45 14.30
N ALA A 13 -14.10 -17.22 13.38
CA ALA A 13 -13.04 -18.16 13.71
C ALA A 13 -11.97 -17.44 14.53
N ARG A 14 -11.42 -18.10 15.56
CA ARG A 14 -10.46 -17.47 16.49
C ARG A 14 -9.32 -16.85 15.67
N ALA A 15 -9.21 -15.52 15.71
CA ALA A 15 -8.21 -14.81 14.92
C ALA A 15 -6.79 -15.22 15.33
N VAL A 16 -5.90 -15.35 14.35
CA VAL A 16 -4.45 -15.40 14.58
C VAL A 16 -3.98 -13.99 14.86
N VAL A 17 -3.51 -13.77 16.08
CA VAL A 17 -3.06 -12.45 16.53
C VAL A 17 -1.56 -12.33 16.34
N ILE A 18 -1.16 -11.46 15.43
CA ILE A 18 0.22 -11.08 15.14
C ILE A 18 0.59 -9.92 16.06
N THR A 19 1.46 -10.19 17.03
CA THR A 19 1.97 -9.22 18.01
C THR A 19 3.46 -8.95 17.87
N VAL A 20 4.12 -9.64 16.94
CA VAL A 20 5.54 -9.48 16.60
C VAL A 20 5.67 -9.30 15.09
N ASN A 21 6.73 -8.60 14.67
CA ASN A 21 6.96 -8.36 13.25
C ASN A 21 7.07 -9.71 12.52
N THR A 22 6.21 -9.92 11.54
CA THR A 22 6.05 -11.19 10.84
C THR A 22 6.16 -10.95 9.34
N VAL A 23 6.83 -11.87 8.65
CA VAL A 23 6.95 -11.87 7.20
C VAL A 23 6.30 -13.14 6.68
N ILE A 24 5.38 -13.02 5.73
CA ILE A 24 4.89 -14.13 4.92
C ILE A 24 5.41 -13.96 3.49
N THR A 25 5.97 -15.03 2.96
CA THR A 25 6.48 -15.10 1.59
C THR A 25 5.38 -15.60 0.66
N ALA A 26 5.52 -15.39 -0.65
CA ALA A 26 4.51 -15.78 -1.63
C ALA A 26 4.15 -17.28 -1.63
N GLY A 27 5.04 -18.15 -1.11
CA GLY A 27 4.79 -19.58 -0.96
C GLY A 27 4.26 -19.99 0.42
N ASP A 28 4.20 -19.07 1.38
CA ASP A 28 3.78 -19.32 2.75
C ASP A 28 2.27 -19.17 2.90
N THR A 29 1.55 -20.27 2.73
CA THR A 29 0.08 -20.34 2.84
C THR A 29 -0.40 -20.59 4.27
N SER A 30 0.48 -20.54 5.28
CA SER A 30 0.14 -20.91 6.67
C SER A 30 -0.96 -20.04 7.30
N LEU A 31 -1.12 -18.80 6.82
CA LEU A 31 -2.13 -17.83 7.28
C LEU A 31 -3.31 -17.71 6.31
N ASP A 32 -3.28 -18.41 5.16
CA ASP A 32 -4.34 -18.30 4.18
C ASP A 32 -5.65 -18.91 4.68
N GLY A 33 -6.76 -18.24 4.38
CA GLY A 33 -8.11 -18.60 4.82
C GLY A 33 -8.39 -18.34 6.31
N GLN A 34 -7.46 -17.73 7.05
CA GLN A 34 -7.64 -17.45 8.48
C GLN A 34 -8.07 -16.01 8.73
N ALA A 35 -8.72 -15.78 9.88
CA ALA A 35 -8.94 -14.44 10.40
C ALA A 35 -7.63 -13.94 11.04
N ILE A 36 -7.13 -12.79 10.60
CA ILE A 36 -5.84 -12.25 11.03
C ILE A 36 -6.06 -10.93 11.78
N GLU A 37 -5.47 -10.81 12.97
CA GLU A 37 -5.37 -9.54 13.69
C GLU A 37 -3.90 -9.12 13.77
N VAL A 38 -3.53 -8.00 13.14
CA VAL A 38 -2.20 -7.39 13.26
C VAL A 38 -2.27 -6.32 14.34
N ARG A 39 -1.79 -6.66 15.54
CA ARG A 39 -1.97 -5.85 16.75
C ARG A 39 -0.65 -5.24 17.21
N GLY A 40 -0.44 -3.95 16.90
CA GLY A 40 0.76 -3.20 17.32
C GLY A 40 2.07 -3.74 16.75
N ALA A 41 2.01 -4.51 15.66
CA ALA A 41 3.15 -5.12 14.99
C ALA A 41 3.09 -4.87 13.47
N GLN A 42 4.18 -5.21 12.76
CA GLN A 42 4.22 -5.18 11.30
C GLN A 42 4.03 -6.57 10.69
N LEU A 43 3.07 -6.71 9.78
CA LEU A 43 2.96 -7.85 8.87
C LEU A 43 3.46 -7.44 7.48
N THR A 44 4.53 -8.09 7.01
CA THR A 44 5.04 -7.94 5.65
C THR A 44 4.60 -9.12 4.79
N VAL A 45 3.90 -8.85 3.71
CA VAL A 45 3.28 -9.84 2.83
C VAL A 45 3.92 -9.75 1.44
N SER A 46 4.39 -10.88 0.92
CA SER A 46 4.97 -10.96 -0.43
C SER A 46 4.07 -11.81 -1.32
N GLY A 47 3.72 -11.34 -2.51
CA GLY A 47 2.82 -12.06 -3.39
C GLY A 47 1.35 -12.08 -2.93
N PRO A 48 0.48 -12.81 -3.66
CA PRO A 48 -0.95 -12.83 -3.38
C PRO A 48 -1.29 -13.75 -2.20
N HIS A 49 -2.01 -13.21 -1.22
CA HIS A 49 -2.56 -13.98 -0.09
C HIS A 49 -4.06 -13.77 0.07
N THR A 50 -4.73 -14.78 0.63
CA THR A 50 -6.17 -14.73 0.91
C THR A 50 -6.43 -14.95 2.39
N PHE A 51 -7.06 -13.98 3.07
CA PHE A 51 -7.47 -14.12 4.47
C PHE A 51 -9.00 -14.20 4.57
N ALA A 52 -9.50 -14.81 5.65
CA ALA A 52 -10.92 -14.76 5.96
C ALA A 52 -11.33 -13.37 6.46
N GLU A 53 -10.54 -12.81 7.38
CA GLU A 53 -10.73 -11.47 7.91
C GLU A 53 -9.37 -10.81 8.14
N LEU A 54 -9.32 -9.49 8.09
CA LEU A 54 -8.14 -8.72 8.46
C LEU A 54 -8.53 -7.58 9.40
N ALA A 55 -7.97 -7.57 10.60
CA ALA A 55 -8.06 -6.46 11.53
C ALA A 55 -6.66 -5.91 11.79
N VAL A 56 -6.44 -4.63 11.53
CA VAL A 56 -5.19 -3.94 11.85
C VAL A 56 -5.48 -3.00 13.01
N THR A 57 -4.93 -3.31 14.18
CA THR A 57 -5.29 -2.68 15.45
C THR A 57 -4.08 -2.22 16.24
N ASN A 58 -4.29 -1.26 17.15
CA ASN A 58 -3.32 -0.82 18.15
C ASN A 58 -1.96 -0.39 17.54
N GLY A 59 -1.98 0.32 16.41
CA GLY A 59 -0.76 0.74 15.71
C GLY A 59 -0.16 -0.32 14.79
N GLY A 60 -0.93 -1.35 14.44
CA GLY A 60 -0.52 -2.39 13.50
C GLY A 60 -0.23 -1.81 12.11
N VAL A 61 0.65 -2.50 11.38
CA VAL A 61 1.07 -2.11 10.03
C VAL A 61 1.04 -3.31 9.10
N VAL A 62 0.34 -3.21 7.98
CA VAL A 62 0.42 -4.21 6.90
C VAL A 62 1.16 -3.61 5.71
N THR A 63 2.06 -4.37 5.11
CA THR A 63 2.92 -3.89 4.02
C THR A 63 3.49 -5.02 3.15
N HIS A 64 4.33 -4.69 2.16
CA HIS A 64 5.06 -5.64 1.30
C HIS A 64 6.58 -5.37 1.30
N PRO A 65 7.44 -6.28 0.80
CA PRO A 65 8.87 -6.01 0.64
C PRO A 65 9.15 -4.83 -0.31
N ALA A 66 10.24 -4.09 -0.11
CA ALA A 66 10.60 -2.99 -1.02
C ALA A 66 10.89 -3.52 -2.44
N ALA A 67 10.46 -2.78 -3.46
CA ALA A 67 10.59 -3.13 -4.88
C ALA A 67 9.96 -4.48 -5.26
N GLU A 68 8.98 -4.95 -4.50
CA GLU A 68 8.19 -6.14 -4.83
C GLU A 68 7.30 -5.84 -6.04
N ALA A 69 7.59 -6.47 -7.19
CA ALA A 69 6.94 -6.15 -8.46
C ALA A 69 5.40 -6.27 -8.43
N THR A 70 4.86 -7.13 -7.55
CA THR A 70 3.41 -7.35 -7.41
C THR A 70 2.74 -6.42 -6.38
N GLY A 71 3.53 -5.69 -5.59
CA GLY A 71 3.04 -4.89 -4.47
C GLY A 71 2.39 -5.75 -3.36
N LEU A 72 1.53 -5.11 -2.58
CA LEU A 72 0.68 -5.77 -1.59
C LEU A 72 -0.60 -6.27 -2.26
N SER A 73 -0.74 -7.58 -2.42
CA SER A 73 -1.93 -8.21 -3.01
C SER A 73 -2.68 -9.05 -1.99
N LEU A 74 -3.80 -8.54 -1.49
CA LEU A 74 -4.63 -9.22 -0.49
C LEU A 74 -6.06 -9.42 -0.97
N THR A 75 -6.58 -10.63 -0.78
CA THR A 75 -7.99 -10.95 -0.89
C THR A 75 -8.55 -11.29 0.48
N ILE A 76 -9.59 -10.58 0.92
CA ILE A 76 -10.28 -10.79 2.19
C ILE A 76 -11.68 -11.29 1.86
N THR A 77 -12.02 -12.52 2.27
CA THR A 77 -13.33 -13.12 1.94
C THR A 77 -14.44 -12.63 2.88
N GLY A 78 -14.09 -12.06 4.02
CA GLY A 78 -14.98 -11.39 4.96
C GLY A 78 -14.66 -9.90 5.07
N ASN A 79 -14.56 -9.41 6.31
CA ASN A 79 -14.36 -7.99 6.60
C ASN A 79 -12.89 -7.62 6.76
N CYS A 80 -12.57 -6.37 6.41
CA CYS A 80 -11.26 -5.78 6.63
C CYS A 80 -11.42 -4.49 7.44
N SER A 81 -10.67 -4.33 8.53
CA SER A 81 -10.70 -3.13 9.36
C SER A 81 -9.29 -2.60 9.64
N VAL A 82 -9.14 -1.27 9.59
CA VAL A 82 -7.92 -0.55 9.96
C VAL A 82 -8.30 0.51 10.99
N ASP A 83 -7.93 0.30 12.25
CA ASP A 83 -8.28 1.24 13.33
C ASP A 83 -7.55 2.58 13.20
N GLY A 84 -8.00 3.60 13.92
CA GLY A 84 -7.49 4.97 13.83
C GLY A 84 -5.99 5.15 14.13
N ALA A 85 -5.35 4.18 14.79
CA ALA A 85 -3.91 4.21 15.07
C ALA A 85 -3.09 3.40 14.05
N SER A 86 -3.75 2.57 13.24
CA SER A 86 -3.14 1.56 12.37
C SER A 86 -3.11 1.99 10.91
N ARG A 87 -2.35 1.25 10.10
CA ARG A 87 -2.25 1.55 8.66
C ARG A 87 -1.91 0.35 7.79
N ILE A 88 -2.39 0.40 6.56
CA ILE A 88 -1.80 -0.34 5.44
C ILE A 88 -0.85 0.64 4.76
N ASP A 89 0.45 0.39 4.81
CA ASP A 89 1.44 1.40 4.42
C ASP A 89 2.53 0.80 3.55
N VAL A 90 2.45 1.12 2.27
CA VAL A 90 3.41 0.75 1.24
C VAL A 90 4.21 1.97 0.75
N SER A 91 4.24 3.05 1.53
CA SER A 91 4.99 4.26 1.16
C SER A 91 6.49 3.96 1.00
N GLY A 92 7.10 4.50 -0.06
CA GLY A 92 8.52 4.31 -0.37
C GLY A 92 8.93 2.88 -0.75
N ARG A 93 7.98 1.97 -0.98
CA ARG A 93 8.24 0.56 -1.31
C ARG A 93 8.18 0.24 -2.81
N GLY A 94 8.03 1.24 -3.65
CA GLY A 94 8.10 1.13 -5.10
C GLY A 94 9.53 1.02 -5.60
N PHE A 95 9.78 1.52 -6.81
CA PHE A 95 11.12 1.54 -7.37
C PHE A 95 12.04 2.49 -6.59
N PRO A 96 13.32 2.13 -6.40
CA PRO A 96 14.29 3.00 -5.75
C PRO A 96 14.67 4.20 -6.63
N ALA A 97 15.49 5.10 -6.10
CA ALA A 97 16.04 6.25 -6.80
C ALA A 97 16.62 5.87 -8.18
N ASN A 98 16.40 6.72 -9.19
CA ASN A 98 16.77 6.51 -10.61
C ASN A 98 16.19 5.25 -11.26
N GLN A 99 15.17 4.61 -10.67
CA GLN A 99 14.58 3.39 -11.22
C GLN A 99 13.06 3.50 -11.37
N GLY A 100 12.53 2.65 -12.24
CA GLY A 100 11.12 2.58 -12.58
C GLY A 100 10.79 3.27 -13.92
N PRO A 101 9.63 2.96 -14.51
CA PRO A 101 9.27 3.43 -15.85
C PRO A 101 9.13 4.96 -15.97
N GLY A 102 8.85 5.63 -14.86
CA GLY A 102 8.72 7.08 -14.76
C GLY A 102 9.89 7.74 -14.04
N ALA A 103 11.03 7.07 -13.90
CA ALA A 103 12.24 7.71 -13.36
C ALA A 103 12.65 8.90 -14.25
N ALA A 104 13.06 10.00 -13.62
CA ALA A 104 13.65 11.10 -14.36
C ALA A 104 15.01 10.70 -14.98
N PRO A 105 15.41 11.27 -16.12
CA PRO A 105 16.74 11.05 -16.67
C PRO A 105 17.83 11.33 -15.63
N ALA A 106 18.82 10.45 -15.54
CA ALA A 106 19.93 10.63 -14.62
C ALA A 106 20.65 11.95 -14.91
N ALA A 107 20.71 12.82 -13.90
CA ALA A 107 21.41 14.09 -13.96
C ALA A 107 22.61 14.08 -13.01
N SER A 108 23.64 14.85 -13.36
CA SER A 108 24.68 15.22 -12.39
C SER A 108 24.20 16.37 -11.50
N PHE A 109 24.73 16.48 -10.28
CA PHE A 109 24.62 17.66 -9.42
C PHE A 109 23.19 18.09 -8.98
N GLY A 110 22.27 17.15 -8.79
CA GLY A 110 20.94 17.45 -8.23
C GLY A 110 19.97 18.15 -9.17
N GLU A 111 20.20 18.02 -10.47
CA GLU A 111 19.39 18.66 -11.51
C GLU A 111 18.29 17.75 -12.07
N ALA A 112 18.01 16.62 -11.41
CA ALA A 112 17.06 15.61 -11.85
C ALA A 112 15.62 15.92 -11.39
N GLY A 113 14.64 15.45 -12.17
CA GLY A 113 13.22 15.60 -11.84
C GLY A 113 12.72 14.53 -10.85
N GLY A 114 11.48 14.71 -10.38
CA GLY A 114 10.75 13.70 -9.61
C GLY A 114 10.21 12.58 -10.51
N GLY A 115 9.93 11.42 -9.91
CA GLY A 115 9.29 10.31 -10.62
C GLY A 115 7.87 10.66 -11.08
N GLY A 116 7.43 10.13 -12.22
CA GLY A 116 6.03 10.22 -12.68
C GLY A 116 5.26 8.93 -12.40
N TYR A 117 3.95 9.01 -12.10
CA TYR A 117 3.00 7.89 -12.09
C TYR A 117 1.57 8.44 -12.17
N GLY A 118 0.75 8.01 -13.14
CA GLY A 118 -0.58 8.58 -13.39
C GLY A 118 -0.57 10.06 -13.87
N GLY A 119 0.61 10.66 -14.00
CA GLY A 119 0.90 12.02 -14.47
C GLY A 119 2.42 12.21 -14.60
N THR A 120 2.90 13.36 -15.08
CA THR A 120 4.35 13.66 -15.12
C THR A 120 4.85 14.04 -13.74
N GLY A 121 6.10 13.65 -13.42
CA GLY A 121 6.77 14.08 -12.19
C GLY A 121 7.10 15.59 -12.18
N GLY A 122 7.70 16.08 -11.10
CA GLY A 122 8.24 17.44 -11.06
C GLY A 122 9.48 17.58 -11.94
N SER A 123 9.65 18.70 -12.65
CA SER A 123 10.86 18.99 -13.42
C SER A 123 12.03 19.35 -12.51
N GLY A 124 13.24 18.91 -12.87
CA GLY A 124 14.48 19.35 -12.22
C GLY A 124 15.02 20.64 -12.83
N SER A 125 16.01 21.26 -12.18
CA SER A 125 16.59 22.55 -12.59
C SER A 125 17.23 22.57 -14.00
N ARG A 126 17.65 21.41 -14.53
CA ARG A 126 18.19 21.28 -15.91
C ARG A 126 17.68 20.06 -16.68
N ASN A 127 16.83 19.22 -16.10
CA ASN A 127 16.29 18.03 -16.77
C ASN A 127 14.77 17.95 -16.67
N GLY A 128 14.19 17.25 -17.65
CA GLY A 128 12.77 17.01 -17.73
C GLY A 128 12.22 16.14 -16.58
N PRO A 129 10.90 16.15 -16.37
CA PRO A 129 10.25 15.36 -15.34
C PRO A 129 10.31 13.86 -15.64
N GLY A 130 10.07 13.05 -14.61
CA GLY A 130 9.76 11.63 -14.79
C GLY A 130 8.54 11.40 -15.69
N TYR A 131 8.62 10.38 -16.55
CA TYR A 131 7.59 10.07 -17.54
C TYR A 131 6.31 9.53 -16.91
N THR A 132 5.18 9.72 -17.60
CA THR A 132 3.89 9.15 -17.21
C THR A 132 3.80 7.67 -17.61
N TYR A 133 3.33 6.84 -16.69
CA TYR A 133 2.93 5.46 -16.91
C TYR A 133 1.83 5.10 -15.89
N GLY A 134 1.31 3.87 -15.91
CA GLY A 134 0.11 3.50 -15.14
C GLY A 134 -1.15 3.44 -15.99
N SER A 135 -2.06 2.55 -15.61
CA SER A 135 -3.44 2.53 -16.11
C SER A 135 -4.37 3.09 -15.05
N ILE A 136 -5.18 4.10 -15.39
CA ILE A 136 -6.24 4.58 -14.50
C ILE A 136 -7.33 3.53 -14.25
N PHE A 137 -7.45 2.53 -15.14
CA PHE A 137 -8.46 1.46 -15.02
C PHE A 137 -7.92 0.25 -14.25
N GLN A 138 -6.60 0.07 -14.17
CA GLN A 138 -5.93 -1.05 -13.49
C GLN A 138 -4.55 -0.59 -12.95
N PRO A 139 -4.50 0.19 -11.85
CA PRO A 139 -3.25 0.72 -11.34
C PRO A 139 -2.57 -0.37 -10.49
N THR A 140 -1.87 -1.31 -11.12
CA THR A 140 -1.13 -2.39 -10.43
C THR A 140 0.36 -2.11 -10.28
N GLU A 141 0.82 -1.00 -10.83
CA GLU A 141 2.24 -0.70 -10.97
C GLU A 141 2.76 0.10 -9.78
N LEU A 142 3.98 -0.22 -9.35
CA LEU A 142 4.72 0.54 -8.34
C LEU A 142 5.01 1.95 -8.85
N GLY A 143 5.14 2.91 -7.94
CA GLY A 143 5.68 4.23 -8.22
C GLY A 143 7.18 4.19 -8.52
N SER A 144 7.63 5.08 -9.40
CA SER A 144 9.02 5.29 -9.78
C SER A 144 9.78 6.18 -8.79
N GLY A 145 11.08 5.95 -8.67
CA GLY A 145 11.96 6.83 -7.91
C GLY A 145 12.20 8.17 -8.61
N GLY A 146 12.60 9.17 -7.82
CA GLY A 146 13.15 10.43 -8.33
C GLY A 146 14.56 10.25 -8.92
N GLY A 147 15.32 11.32 -9.05
CA GLY A 147 16.68 11.32 -9.57
C GLY A 147 17.72 10.54 -8.74
N SER A 148 19.01 10.80 -8.97
CA SER A 148 20.12 10.01 -8.42
C SER A 148 20.18 9.95 -6.90
N ASN A 149 19.92 11.08 -6.23
CA ASN A 149 19.67 11.13 -4.79
C ASN A 149 18.18 11.44 -4.49
N GLY A 150 17.30 10.92 -5.33
CA GLY A 150 15.86 11.08 -5.25
C GLY A 150 15.19 10.12 -4.28
N GLY A 151 13.91 10.37 -3.98
CA GLY A 151 13.13 9.48 -3.13
C GLY A 151 12.67 8.23 -3.87
N ALA A 152 12.55 7.10 -3.16
CA ALA A 152 11.91 5.90 -3.69
C ALA A 152 10.41 6.14 -3.96
N GLY A 153 9.87 5.52 -4.98
CA GLY A 153 8.44 5.60 -5.29
C GLY A 153 7.57 4.85 -4.28
N GLY A 154 6.28 5.13 -4.27
CA GLY A 154 5.30 4.40 -3.47
C GLY A 154 5.07 2.97 -3.99
N GLY A 155 4.72 2.05 -3.10
CA GLY A 155 4.33 0.68 -3.46
C GLY A 155 2.95 0.59 -4.11
N ALA A 156 2.54 -0.61 -4.49
CA ALA A 156 1.22 -0.87 -5.04
C ALA A 156 0.36 -1.62 -4.02
N VAL A 157 -0.91 -1.26 -3.89
CA VAL A 157 -1.90 -1.98 -3.09
C VAL A 157 -2.99 -2.50 -4.01
N ARG A 158 -3.17 -3.82 -4.05
CA ARG A 158 -4.39 -4.46 -4.55
C ARG A 158 -5.10 -5.13 -3.38
N LEU A 159 -6.23 -4.55 -2.99
CA LEU A 159 -7.05 -5.06 -1.88
C LEU A 159 -8.44 -5.41 -2.39
N VAL A 160 -8.84 -6.67 -2.27
CA VAL A 160 -10.18 -7.15 -2.58
C VAL A 160 -10.84 -7.58 -1.28
N VAL A 161 -11.96 -6.98 -0.89
CA VAL A 161 -12.69 -7.27 0.36
C VAL A 161 -14.13 -7.64 0.01
N GLN A 162 -14.50 -8.91 0.16
CA GLN A 162 -15.84 -9.37 -0.19
C GLN A 162 -16.90 -8.89 0.82
N GLY A 163 -16.52 -8.61 2.06
CA GLY A 163 -17.36 -7.96 3.06
C GLY A 163 -17.19 -6.44 3.09
N THR A 164 -17.30 -5.87 4.30
CA THR A 164 -17.09 -4.45 4.55
C THR A 164 -15.62 -4.14 4.77
N LEU A 165 -15.13 -3.10 4.08
CA LEU A 165 -13.88 -2.43 4.39
C LEU A 165 -14.15 -1.23 5.30
N THR A 166 -13.55 -1.21 6.49
CA THR A 166 -13.59 -0.07 7.43
C THR A 166 -12.19 0.53 7.57
N VAL A 167 -12.02 1.79 7.18
CA VAL A 167 -10.74 2.50 7.28
C VAL A 167 -10.91 3.73 8.16
N ASP A 168 -10.58 3.60 9.44
CA ASP A 168 -10.46 4.75 10.36
C ASP A 168 -9.01 5.24 10.47
N GLY A 169 -8.06 4.34 10.26
CA GLY A 169 -6.63 4.62 10.15
C GLY A 169 -6.24 5.15 8.78
N SER A 170 -5.24 4.54 8.11
CA SER A 170 -4.84 5.00 6.77
C SER A 170 -4.40 3.88 5.82
N ILE A 171 -4.56 4.13 4.52
CA ILE A 171 -3.99 3.31 3.44
C ILE A 171 -3.07 4.21 2.60
N LEU A 172 -1.77 3.92 2.61
CA LEU A 172 -0.75 4.82 2.09
C LEU A 172 0.15 4.13 1.07
N ALA A 173 0.39 4.79 -0.06
CA ALA A 173 1.31 4.41 -1.12
C ALA A 173 2.12 5.63 -1.59
N ASN A 174 2.60 6.45 -0.65
CA ASN A 174 3.29 7.70 -1.00
C ASN A 174 4.72 7.44 -1.47
N GLY A 175 5.23 8.27 -2.36
CA GLY A 175 6.66 8.36 -2.64
C GLY A 175 7.41 9.04 -1.51
N ASN A 176 8.69 8.72 -1.37
CA ASN A 176 9.59 9.36 -0.42
C ASN A 176 10.08 10.70 -0.97
N ASN A 177 10.45 11.62 -0.07
CA ASN A 177 11.16 12.84 -0.45
C ASN A 177 12.57 12.50 -0.93
N GLY A 178 13.15 13.36 -1.75
CA GLY A 178 14.52 13.22 -2.24
C GLY A 178 15.18 14.56 -2.46
N ALA A 179 16.51 14.60 -2.38
CA ALA A 179 17.28 15.81 -2.70
C ALA A 179 17.18 16.11 -4.20
N ASP A 180 17.26 15.07 -5.03
CA ASP A 180 17.25 15.17 -6.49
C ASP A 180 15.87 14.79 -7.07
N GLY A 181 14.80 15.29 -6.45
CA GLY A 181 13.42 14.97 -6.80
C GLY A 181 12.80 13.88 -5.94
N GLY A 182 11.54 14.07 -5.53
CA GLY A 182 10.78 13.06 -4.80
C GLY A 182 10.38 11.87 -5.67
N GLY A 183 10.20 10.72 -5.03
CA GLY A 183 9.60 9.55 -5.68
C GLY A 183 8.14 9.81 -6.01
N SER A 184 7.64 9.23 -7.09
CA SER A 184 6.21 9.27 -7.38
C SER A 184 5.40 8.48 -6.34
N GLY A 185 4.12 8.82 -6.18
CA GLY A 185 3.18 7.93 -5.51
C GLY A 185 3.06 6.60 -6.26
N GLY A 186 2.66 5.56 -5.56
CA GLY A 186 2.33 4.27 -6.16
C GLY A 186 0.83 4.16 -6.46
N SER A 187 0.30 2.95 -6.36
CA SER A 187 -1.08 2.68 -6.66
C SER A 187 -1.87 2.13 -5.47
N ILE A 188 -3.15 2.49 -5.41
CA ILE A 188 -4.10 1.89 -4.47
C ILE A 188 -5.34 1.50 -5.25
N TRP A 189 -5.55 0.20 -5.39
CA TRP A 189 -6.70 -0.39 -6.06
C TRP A 189 -7.49 -1.24 -5.08
N ILE A 190 -8.66 -0.73 -4.68
CA ILE A 190 -9.55 -1.38 -3.72
C ILE A 190 -10.81 -1.84 -4.47
N THR A 191 -11.23 -3.07 -4.21
CA THR A 191 -12.55 -3.59 -4.61
C THR A 191 -13.24 -4.09 -3.34
N THR A 192 -14.39 -3.52 -2.98
CA THR A 192 -15.13 -3.94 -1.78
C THR A 192 -16.64 -3.90 -1.99
N SER A 193 -17.38 -4.71 -1.24
CA SER A 193 -18.85 -4.67 -1.24
C SER A 193 -19.38 -3.43 -0.55
N ASP A 194 -18.80 -3.07 0.60
CA ASP A 194 -19.17 -1.88 1.39
C ASP A 194 -17.92 -1.19 1.92
N TRP A 195 -17.91 0.14 1.93
CA TRP A 195 -16.83 0.95 2.48
C TRP A 195 -17.35 1.87 3.59
N THR A 196 -16.69 1.85 4.74
CA THR A 196 -16.92 2.78 5.86
C THR A 196 -15.61 3.36 6.42
N GLY A 197 -15.71 4.37 7.28
CA GLY A 197 -14.57 5.03 7.94
C GLY A 197 -14.15 6.35 7.29
N ASN A 198 -13.33 7.13 7.99
CA ASN A 198 -12.90 8.48 7.58
C ASN A 198 -11.38 8.62 7.37
N GLY A 199 -10.67 7.51 7.40
CA GLY A 199 -9.22 7.44 7.27
C GLY A 199 -8.72 7.82 5.87
N PRO A 200 -7.57 8.48 5.75
CA PRO A 200 -7.04 8.86 4.44
C PRO A 200 -6.56 7.66 3.62
N VAL A 201 -6.86 7.69 2.32
CA VAL A 201 -6.28 6.83 1.28
C VAL A 201 -5.45 7.71 0.34
N ARG A 202 -4.12 7.52 0.30
CA ARG A 202 -3.21 8.47 -0.35
C ARG A 202 -2.05 7.79 -1.08
N ALA A 203 -1.76 8.30 -2.28
CA ALA A 203 -0.60 7.93 -3.08
C ALA A 203 0.08 9.21 -3.64
N HIS A 204 0.53 10.09 -2.76
CA HIS A 204 1.19 11.33 -3.15
C HIS A 204 2.65 11.08 -3.54
N GLY A 205 3.17 11.87 -4.48
CA GLY A 205 4.61 11.96 -4.68
C GLY A 205 5.30 12.62 -3.48
N GLY A 206 6.60 12.36 -3.35
CA GLY A 206 7.45 13.06 -2.40
C GLY A 206 7.90 14.42 -2.92
N ASN A 207 8.42 15.24 -2.01
CA ASN A 207 9.02 16.53 -2.33
C ASN A 207 10.44 16.35 -2.91
N GLY A 208 10.77 17.18 -3.91
CA GLY A 208 12.14 17.41 -4.38
C GLY A 208 12.79 18.60 -3.67
N GLY A 209 14.13 18.66 -3.69
CA GLY A 209 14.94 19.78 -3.20
C GLY A 209 15.06 20.96 -4.15
#